data_AF-A0A8T4JCF7-F1
#
_entry.id   AF-A0A8T4JCF7-F1
#
_cell.length_a   1.000
_cell.length_b   1.000
_cell.length_c   1.000
_cell.angle_alpha   90.00
_cell.angle_beta   90.00
_cell.angle_gamma   90.00
#
_symmetry.space_group_name_H-M   'P 1'
#
loop_
_entity.id
_entity.type
_entity.pdbx_description
1 polymer ?
#
loop_
_entity_poly.entity_id
_entity_poly.type
_entity_poly.pdbx_seq_one_letter_code
_entity_poly.pdbx_strand_id
1 'polypeptide(L)' 'TYDFSGAWDAADPTAPHSPLTTYDGIPKADRHTAATIAKLKGLGIPASKLLLGIGFHGRGWTGVTQSEPGGTATGPA' A
#
# COMPACT_ATOMS: atom_id res chain seq x y z
N THR A 1 3.28 -6.18 -4.68
CA THR A 1 2.75 -6.31 -3.30
C THR A 1 3.58 -5.44 -2.37
N TYR A 2 3.86 -4.23 -2.82
CA TYR A 2 4.59 -3.13 -2.18
C TYR A 2 4.37 -1.92 -3.11
N ASP A 3 4.73 -0.73 -2.66
CA ASP A 3 4.57 0.53 -3.41
C ASP A 3 3.13 0.88 -3.78
N PHE A 4 2.18 0.40 -2.98
CA PHE A 4 0.77 0.77 -3.09
C PHE A 4 0.51 2.23 -2.70
N SER A 5 1.31 2.76 -1.78
CA SER A 5 1.26 4.13 -1.26
C SER A 5 2.66 4.70 -1.16
N GLY A 6 2.79 6.01 -1.35
CA GLY A 6 4.07 6.70 -1.20
C GLY A 6 3.93 8.19 -1.49
N ALA A 7 4.96 8.96 -1.14
CA ALA A 7 4.94 10.42 -1.16
C ALA A 7 4.92 11.07 -2.55
N TRP A 8 4.81 10.29 -3.64
CA TRP A 8 4.59 10.83 -4.99
C TRP A 8 3.18 11.37 -5.21
N ASP A 9 2.20 10.90 -4.43
CA ASP A 9 0.83 11.38 -4.50
C ASP A 9 0.57 12.30 -3.29
N ALA A 10 0.86 13.59 -3.47
CA ALA A 10 0.80 14.58 -2.39
C ALA A 10 -0.62 14.82 -1.85
N ALA A 11 -1.65 14.42 -2.60
CA ALA A 11 -3.05 14.51 -2.19
C ALA A 11 -3.53 13.26 -1.43
N ASP A 12 -2.86 12.12 -1.59
CA ASP A 12 -3.19 10.90 -0.86
C ASP A 12 -2.73 11.02 0.62
N PRO A 13 -3.55 10.53 1.58
CA PRO A 13 -3.11 10.41 2.96
C PRO A 13 -1.91 9.46 3.11
N THR A 14 -1.16 9.63 4.20
CA THR A 14 -0.12 8.66 4.57
C THR A 14 -0.70 7.27 4.77
N ALA A 15 -0.01 6.25 4.28
CA ALA A 15 -0.49 4.87 4.34
C ALA A 15 0.66 3.88 4.23
N PRO A 16 0.53 2.66 4.77
CA PRO A 16 1.49 1.59 4.53
C PRO A 16 1.65 1.33 3.02
N HIS A 17 2.89 1.29 2.51
CA HIS A 17 3.13 1.00 1.09
C HIS A 17 2.93 -0.48 0.72
N SER A 18 2.87 -1.38 1.70
CA SER A 18 2.86 -2.83 1.49
C SER A 18 1.88 -3.60 2.39
N PRO A 19 0.60 -3.21 2.52
CA PRO A 19 -0.36 -3.90 3.36
C PRO A 19 -0.69 -5.31 2.82
N LEU A 20 -0.84 -6.28 3.73
CA LEU A 20 -1.28 -7.63 3.38
C LEU A 20 -2.77 -7.66 3.03
N THR A 21 -3.59 -7.05 3.89
CA THR A 21 -5.06 -7.00 3.80
C THR A 21 -5.58 -5.56 3.77
N THR A 22 -6.89 -5.40 3.55
CA THR A 22 -7.57 -4.12 3.80
C THR A 22 -7.54 -3.74 5.29
N TYR A 23 -7.84 -2.48 5.59
CA TYR A 23 -7.98 -1.93 6.93
C TYR A 23 -8.90 -0.69 6.90
N ASP A 24 -9.45 -0.33 8.06
CA ASP A 24 -10.30 0.86 8.18
C ASP A 24 -9.51 2.12 7.84
N GLY A 25 -10.01 2.91 6.88
CA GLY A 25 -9.33 4.13 6.42
C GLY A 25 -8.27 3.92 5.34
N ILE A 26 -8.16 2.73 4.73
CA ILE A 26 -7.30 2.55 3.56
C ILE A 26 -7.71 3.54 2.42
N PRO A 27 -6.79 4.34 1.87
CA PRO A 27 -7.16 5.34 0.87
C PRO A 27 -7.75 4.75 -0.41
N LYS A 28 -7.30 3.55 -0.80
CA LYS A 28 -7.68 2.86 -2.04
C LYS A 28 -7.96 1.39 -1.70
N ALA A 29 -9.24 1.00 -1.78
CA ALA A 29 -9.76 -0.25 -1.23
C ALA A 29 -9.08 -1.53 -1.77
N ASP A 30 -8.55 -1.51 -2.99
CA ASP A 30 -7.91 -2.65 -3.65
C ASP A 30 -6.37 -2.62 -3.61
N ARG A 31 -5.77 -1.60 -2.98
CA ARG A 31 -4.32 -1.43 -2.90
C ARG A 31 -3.70 -2.17 -1.73
N HIS A 32 -3.90 -3.48 -1.71
CA HIS A 32 -3.27 -4.40 -0.78
C HIS A 32 -2.98 -5.77 -1.43
N THR A 33 -2.12 -6.55 -0.78
CA THR A 33 -1.60 -7.81 -1.34
C THR A 33 -2.71 -8.84 -1.60
N ALA A 34 -3.64 -9.03 -0.67
CA ALA A 34 -4.72 -9.99 -0.82
C ALA A 34 -5.64 -9.67 -2.01
N ALA A 35 -5.97 -8.40 -2.25
CA ALA A 35 -6.75 -7.97 -3.43
C ALA A 35 -5.99 -8.22 -4.72
N THR A 36 -4.69 -7.93 -4.75
CA THR A 36 -3.83 -8.21 -5.91
C THR A 36 -3.79 -9.70 -6.24
N ILE A 37 -3.60 -10.57 -5.23
CA ILE A 37 -3.57 -12.02 -5.42
C ILE A 37 -4.94 -12.56 -5.84
N ALA A 38 -6.02 -12.07 -5.23
CA ALA A 38 -7.37 -12.43 -5.64
C ALA A 38 -7.64 -12.05 -7.11
N LYS A 39 -7.23 -10.85 -7.53
CA LYS A 39 -7.34 -10.39 -8.92
C LYS A 39 -6.58 -11.28 -9.89
N LEU A 40 -5.31 -11.60 -9.59
CA LEU A 40 -4.48 -12.46 -10.45
C LEU A 40 -5.05 -13.88 -10.57
N LYS A 41 -5.52 -14.45 -9.45
CA LYS A 41 -6.21 -15.75 -9.46
C LYS A 41 -7.52 -15.70 -10.26
N GLY A 42 -8.30 -14.62 -10.14
CA GLY A 42 -9.53 -14.40 -10.90
C GLY A 42 -9.31 -14.30 -12.41
N LEU A 43 -8.11 -13.88 -12.84
CA LEU A 43 -7.67 -13.90 -14.24
C LEU A 43 -7.17 -15.28 -14.71
N GLY A 44 -7.28 -16.32 -13.86
CA GLY A 44 -6.87 -17.68 -14.19
C GLY A 44 -5.38 -17.98 -14.02
N ILE A 45 -4.60 -17.09 -13.39
CA ILE A 45 -3.17 -17.32 -13.16
C ILE A 45 -3.00 -18.37 -12.06
N PRO A 46 -2.30 -19.50 -12.31
CA PRO A 46 -2.08 -20.53 -11.31
C PRO A 46 -1.35 -19.99 -10.08
N ALA A 47 -1.83 -20.35 -8.88
CA ALA A 47 -1.22 -19.89 -7.63
C ALA A 47 0.27 -20.28 -7.50
N SER A 48 0.67 -21.43 -8.04
CA SER A 48 2.07 -21.89 -8.06
C SER A 48 3.02 -21.00 -8.89
N LYS A 49 2.47 -20.07 -9.68
CA LYS A 49 3.23 -19.07 -10.45
C LYS A 49 3.20 -17.68 -9.82
N LEU A 50 2.56 -17.51 -8.66
CA LEU A 50 2.44 -16.22 -7.98
C LEU A 50 3.39 -16.18 -6.78
N LEU A 51 4.31 -15.21 -6.80
CA LEU A 51 5.22 -14.96 -5.70
C LEU A 51 4.84 -13.66 -4.99
N LEU A 52 4.81 -13.69 -3.66
CA LEU A 52 4.63 -12.48 -2.87
C LEU A 52 5.96 -11.71 -2.82
N GLY A 53 5.94 -10.48 -3.32
CA GLY A 53 7.08 -9.57 -3.20
C GLY A 53 7.13 -8.95 -1.81
N ILE A 54 8.33 -8.87 -1.23
CA ILE A 54 8.61 -8.24 0.06
C ILE A 54 9.65 -7.14 -0.18
N GLY A 55 9.28 -5.89 0.09
CA GLY A 55 10.20 -4.76 -0.02
C GLY A 55 11.15 -4.72 1.16
N PHE A 56 12.47 -4.69 0.91
CA PHE A 56 13.48 -4.44 1.95
C PHE A 56 13.78 -2.94 2.09
N HIS A 57 12.72 -2.14 2.11
CA HIS A 57 12.74 -0.69 2.27
C HIS A 57 11.37 -0.21 2.76
N GLY A 58 11.33 0.98 3.36
CA GLY A 58 10.08 1.67 3.71
C GLY A 58 9.79 2.85 2.78
N ARG A 59 8.57 3.38 2.87
CA ARG A 59 8.20 4.68 2.30
C ARG A 59 7.72 5.58 3.42
N GLY A 60 8.21 6.82 3.43
CA GLY A 60 7.96 7.77 4.49
C GLY A 60 7.51 9.13 3.96
N TRP A 61 6.93 9.90 4.88
CA TRP A 61 6.45 11.26 4.67
C TRP A 61 6.98 12.15 5.80
N THR A 62 7.18 13.42 5.50
CA THR A 62 7.53 14.45 6.48
C THR A 62 6.37 15.44 6.69
N GLY A 63 6.38 16.15 7.82
CA GLY A 63 5.33 17.11 8.17
C GLY A 63 3.98 16.49 8.55
N VAL A 64 3.97 15.22 8.98
CA VAL A 64 2.78 14.56 9.54
C VAL A 64 2.49 15.08 10.95
N THR A 65 1.21 15.21 11.31
CA THR A 65 0.79 15.78 12.61
C THR A 65 0.18 14.75 13.58
N GLN A 66 -0.04 13.52 13.13
CA GLN A 66 -0.65 12.43 13.90
C GLN A 66 0.26 11.19 13.94
N SER A 67 0.05 10.33 14.94
CA SER A 67 0.87 9.12 15.15
C SER A 67 0.48 7.95 14.25
N GLU A 68 -0.77 7.90 13.79
CA GLU A 68 -1.30 6.80 12.97
C GLU A 68 -1.40 7.21 11.48
N PRO A 69 -1.41 6.25 10.52
CA PRO A 69 -1.65 6.53 9.11
C PRO A 69 -2.99 7.22 8.84
N GLY A 70 -3.13 7.84 7.66
CA GLY A 70 -4.36 8.51 7.21
C GLY A 70 -4.34 10.03 7.33
N GLY A 71 -3.23 10.60 7.83
CA GLY A 71 -3.02 12.05 7.90
C GLY A 71 -2.45 12.64 6.62
N THR A 72 -2.45 13.97 6.53
CA THR A 72 -1.74 14.71 5.47
C THR A 72 -0.24 14.80 5.78
N ALA A 73 0.54 15.15 4.76
CA ALA A 73 1.97 15.35 4.85
C ALA A 73 2.41 16.54 3.99
N THR A 74 3.56 17.13 4.30
CA THR A 74 4.12 18.24 3.53
C THR A 74 5.05 17.78 2.40
N GLY A 75 5.49 16.51 2.42
CA GLY A 75 6.37 15.97 1.39
C GLY A 75 6.97 14.59 1.72
N PRO A 76 7.89 14.09 0.88
CA PRO A 76 8.65 12.86 1.15
C PRO A 76 9.61 13.02 2.34
N ALA A 77 9.87 11.91 3.03
CA ALA A 77 10.92 11.80 4.06
C ALA A 77 12.26 11.35 3.47
#